data_AF-A0A151EY14-F1
#
_entry.id   AF-A0A151EY14-F1
#
_cell.length_a   1.000
_cell.length_b   1.000
_cell.length_c   1.000
_cell.angle_alpha   90.00
_cell.angle_beta   90.00
_cell.angle_gamma   90.00
#
_symmetry.space_group_name_H-M   'P 1'
#
loop_
_entity.id
_entity.type
_entity.pdbx_description
1 polymer ?
#
loop_
_entity_poly.entity_id
_entity_poly.type
_entity_poly.pdbx_seq_one_letter_code
_entity_poly.pdbx_strand_id
1 'polypeptide(L)'
;MNNPPVQLSRALHGYKDYSNKGKYFYERKGLLKKIPHIRLIRGAFIVKREDAEKFISLLERYKIIYHVREVVLTPQDLNDLRGE
;
A
#
# COMPACT_ATOMS: atom_id res chain seq x y z
N MET A 1 -12.80 -4.19 18.36
CA MET A 1 -13.02 -2.87 17.72
C MET A 1 -12.61 -2.94 16.25
N ASN A 2 -13.56 -2.78 15.34
CA ASN A 2 -13.25 -2.58 13.92
C ASN A 2 -12.72 -1.15 13.73
N ASN A 3 -11.42 -0.99 13.52
CA ASN A 3 -10.79 0.29 13.17
C ASN A 3 -10.27 0.22 11.72
N PRO A 4 -11.11 0.58 10.72
CA PRO A 4 -10.77 0.44 9.30
C PRO A 4 -9.47 1.15 8.89
N PRO A 5 -9.18 2.38 9.36
CA PRO A 5 -7.90 3.04 9.07
C PRO A 5 -6.66 2.26 9.50
N VAL A 6 -6.69 1.66 10.70
CA VAL A 6 -5.56 0.86 11.20
C VAL A 6 -5.39 -0.41 10.37
N GLN A 7 -6.50 -1.06 10.01
CA GLN A 7 -6.46 -2.26 9.17
C GLN A 7 -5.97 -1.95 7.75
N LEU A 8 -6.42 -0.86 7.15
CA LEU A 8 -5.92 -0.40 5.84
C LEU A 8 -4.42 -0.11 5.91
N SER A 9 -3.97 0.61 6.94
CA SER A 9 -2.54 0.90 7.13
C SER A 9 -1.70 -0.37 7.19
N ARG A 10 -2.15 -1.37 7.96
CA ARG A 10 -1.51 -2.69 8.03
C ARG A 10 -1.55 -3.44 6.70
N ALA A 11 -2.63 -3.33 5.93
CA ALA A 11 -2.74 -3.99 4.64
C ALA A 11 -1.87 -3.31 3.56
N LEU A 12 -1.68 -1.99 3.61
CA LEU A 12 -0.81 -1.25 2.71
C LEU A 12 0.66 -1.45 3.04
N HIS A 13 1.05 -1.23 4.31
CA HIS A 13 2.45 -1.19 4.73
C HIS A 13 2.97 -2.53 5.25
N GLY A 14 2.09 -3.40 5.72
CA GLY A 14 2.44 -4.61 6.44
C GLY A 14 2.50 -4.40 7.95
N TYR A 15 2.72 -5.49 8.69
CA TYR A 15 2.89 -5.47 10.14
C TYR A 15 3.62 -6.72 10.63
N LYS A 16 4.18 -6.64 11.83
CA LYS A 16 4.69 -7.79 12.56
C LYS A 16 3.58 -8.37 13.43
N ASP A 17 3.33 -9.66 13.26
CA ASP A 17 2.41 -10.43 14.07
C ASP A 17 3.20 -11.22 15.10
N TYR A 18 2.81 -11.17 16.37
CA TYR A 18 3.57 -11.77 17.47
C TYR A 18 2.73 -12.87 18.13
N SER A 19 3.34 -14.03 18.36
CA SER A 19 2.69 -15.16 19.05
C SER A 19 3.53 -15.66 20.24
N ASN A 20 2.90 -16.47 21.09
CA ASN A 20 3.51 -17.07 22.28
C ASN A 20 4.31 -16.07 23.15
N LYS A 21 3.61 -15.04 23.67
CA LYS A 21 4.22 -13.97 24.49
C LYS A 21 5.40 -13.24 23.82
N GLY A 22 5.39 -13.16 22.49
CA GLY A 22 6.45 -12.50 21.71
C GLY A 22 7.62 -13.40 21.33
N LYS A 23 7.57 -14.70 21.64
CA LYS A 23 8.63 -15.66 21.28
C LYS A 23 8.75 -15.85 19.76
N TYR A 24 7.65 -15.73 19.03
CA TYR A 24 7.65 -15.84 17.56
C TYR A 24 7.06 -14.58 16.95
N PHE A 25 7.64 -14.16 15.83
CA PHE A 25 7.08 -13.10 15.01
C PHE A 25 7.01 -13.50 13.54
N TYR A 26 5.96 -13.03 12.86
CA TYR A 26 5.74 -13.23 11.44
C TYR A 26 5.62 -11.87 10.76
N GLU A 27 6.40 -11.64 9.70
CA GLU A 27 6.29 -10.43 8.90
C GLU A 27 5.18 -10.58 7.86
N ARG A 28 4.12 -9.80 7.99
CA ARG A 28 3.05 -9.71 7.00
C ARG A 28 3.37 -8.58 6.04
N LYS A 29 3.80 -8.91 4.81
CA LYS A 29 4.07 -7.92 3.76
C LYS A 29 2.77 -7.25 3.29
N GLY A 30 2.69 -5.94 3.40
CA GLY A 30 1.60 -5.14 2.83
C GLY A 30 1.71 -5.00 1.30
N LEU A 31 0.67 -4.44 0.68
CA LEU A 31 0.62 -4.25 -0.79
C LEU A 31 1.80 -3.43 -1.31
N LEU A 32 2.17 -2.35 -0.62
CA LEU A 32 3.25 -1.44 -1.02
C LEU A 32 4.64 -2.11 -1.02
N LYS A 33 4.80 -3.24 -0.33
CA LYS A 33 6.02 -4.05 -0.37
C LYS A 33 6.09 -5.01 -1.57
N LYS A 34 5.00 -5.11 -2.35
CA LYS A 34 4.84 -6.06 -3.45
C LYS A 34 4.71 -5.38 -4.81
N ILE A 35 4.46 -4.08 -4.83
CA ILE A 35 4.28 -3.30 -6.06
C ILE A 35 5.23 -2.09 -6.06
N PRO A 36 5.80 -1.73 -7.21
CA PRO A 36 6.48 -0.45 -7.38
C PRO A 36 5.50 0.70 -7.11
N HIS A 37 5.94 1.69 -6.34
CA HIS A 37 5.11 2.84 -6.00
C HIS A 37 5.98 4.03 -5.63
N ILE A 38 5.43 5.23 -5.84
CA ILE A 38 5.98 6.48 -5.34
C ILE A 38 5.04 7.01 -4.29
N ARG A 39 5.58 7.43 -3.15
CA ARG A 39 4.82 8.10 -2.10
C ARG A 39 5.02 9.61 -2.21
N LEU A 40 4.05 10.29 -2.82
CA LEU A 40 4.08 11.76 -2.96
C LEU A 40 3.96 12.44 -1.60
N ILE A 41 2.93 12.07 -0.84
CA ILE A 41 2.67 12.54 0.53
C ILE A 41 2.02 11.41 1.34
N ARG A 42 1.70 11.65 2.62
CA ARG A 42 0.91 10.70 3.39
C ARG A 42 -0.48 10.53 2.74
N GLY A 43 -0.80 9.30 2.33
CA GLY A 43 -2.11 8.96 1.76
C GLY A 43 -2.24 9.21 0.26
N ALA A 44 -1.20 9.72 -0.41
CA ALA A 44 -1.17 9.85 -1.87
C ALA A 44 -0.01 9.04 -2.45
N PHE A 45 -0.35 8.13 -3.35
CA PHE A 45 0.58 7.19 -3.96
C PHE A 45 0.41 7.23 -5.47
N ILE A 46 1.54 7.19 -6.19
CA ILE A 46 1.56 6.89 -7.62
C ILE A 46 1.92 5.41 -7.75
N VAL A 47 1.11 4.68 -8.49
CA VAL A 47 1.32 3.27 -8.80
C VAL A 47 1.18 3.07 -10.30
N LYS A 48 1.73 1.98 -10.82
CA LYS A 48 1.49 1.61 -12.22
C LYS A 48 0.01 1.32 -12.45
N ARG A 49 -0.45 1.56 -13.68
CA ARG A 49 -1.84 1.28 -14.08
C ARG A 49 -2.24 -0.18 -13.86
N GLU A 50 -1.31 -1.11 -14.10
CA GLU A 50 -1.49 -2.56 -13.90
C GLU A 50 -1.67 -2.97 -12.43
N ASP A 51 -1.17 -2.17 -11.48
CA ASP A 51 -1.31 -2.42 -10.04
C ASP A 51 -2.41 -1.57 -9.38
N ALA A 52 -2.97 -0.59 -10.11
CA ALA A 52 -3.99 0.31 -9.60
C ALA A 52 -5.23 -0.44 -9.11
N GLU A 53 -5.66 -1.48 -9.82
CA GLU A 53 -6.83 -2.29 -9.45
C GLU A 53 -6.66 -2.97 -8.08
N LYS A 54 -5.47 -3.50 -7.79
CA LYS A 54 -5.15 -4.10 -6.47
C LYS A 54 -5.24 -3.07 -5.36
N PHE A 55 -4.80 -1.84 -5.64
CA PHE A 55 -4.83 -0.73 -4.68
C PHE A 55 -6.26 -0.28 -4.40
N ILE A 56 -7.04 -0.05 -5.46
CA ILE A 56 -8.44 0.38 -5.39
C ILE A 56 -9.29 -0.67 -4.65
N SER A 57 -9.13 -1.94 -5.01
CA SER A 57 -9.82 -3.07 -4.35
C SER A 57 -9.58 -3.09 -2.83
N LEU A 58 -8.38 -2.69 -2.40
CA LEU A 58 -8.05 -2.60 -0.98
C LEU A 58 -8.78 -1.43 -0.31
N LEU A 59 -8.82 -0.25 -0.94
CA LEU A 59 -9.51 0.93 -0.43
C LEU A 59 -11.03 0.67 -0.31
N GLU A 60 -11.63 0.03 -1.31
CA GLU A 60 -13.04 -0.35 -1.34
C GLU A 60 -13.39 -1.36 -0.26
N ARG A 61 -12.56 -2.39 -0.06
CA ARG A 61 -12.73 -3.37 1.02
C ARG A 61 -12.87 -2.71 2.39
N TYR A 62 -12.11 -1.64 2.63
CA TYR A 62 -12.14 -0.89 3.88
C TYR A 62 -13.13 0.29 3.86
N LYS A 63 -13.90 0.46 2.78
CA LYS A 63 -14.90 1.52 2.60
C LYS A 63 -14.33 2.93 2.80
N ILE A 64 -13.12 3.16 2.29
CA ILE A 64 -12.43 4.44 2.39
C ILE A 64 -12.79 5.31 1.18
N ILE A 65 -13.01 6.60 1.41
CA ILE A 65 -13.19 7.57 0.33
C ILE A 65 -11.84 7.83 -0.32
N TYR A 66 -11.77 7.72 -1.65
CA TYR A 66 -10.53 7.88 -2.40
C TYR A 66 -10.74 8.65 -3.71
N HIS A 67 -9.65 9.15 -4.27
CA HIS A 67 -9.61 9.78 -5.58
C HIS A 67 -8.50 9.15 -6.42
N VAL A 68 -8.79 8.96 -7.70
CA VAL A 68 -7.82 8.49 -8.70
C VAL A 68 -7.63 9.58 -9.74
N ARG A 69 -6.38 9.82 -10.13
CA ARG A 69 -6.00 10.76 -11.20
C ARG A 69 -4.89 10.11 -12.02
N GLU A 70 -4.94 10.32 -13.32
CA GLU A 70 -3.79 10.08 -14.19
C GLU A 70 -2.81 11.25 -14.02
N VAL A 71 -1.51 10.95 -14.06
CA VAL A 71 -0.42 11.92 -13.86
C VAL A 71 0.64 11.76 -14.94
N VAL A 72 1.33 12.85 -15.28
CA VAL A 72 2.51 12.81 -16.15
C VAL A 72 3.73 12.50 -15.27
N LEU A 73 4.47 11.46 -15.63
CA LEU A 73 5.63 11.00 -14.88
C LEU A 73 6.89 11.77 -15.27
N THR A 74 7.70 12.12 -14.28
CA THR A 74 9.06 12.62 -14.50
C THR A 74 10.01 11.46 -14.82
N PRO A 75 11.21 11.72 -15.37
CA PRO A 75 12.22 10.68 -15.54
C PRO A 75 12.59 9.95 -14.24
N GLN A 76 12.57 10.65 -13.11
CA GLN A 76 12.81 10.05 -11.79
C GLN A 76 11.67 9.09 -11.41
N ASP A 77 10.43 9.50 -11.62
CA ASP A 77 9.27 8.65 -11.32
C ASP A 77 9.29 7.35 -12.14
N LEU A 78 9.69 7.45 -13.41
CA LEU A 78 9.86 6.27 -14.26
C LEU A 78 10.91 5.31 -13.70
N ASN A 79 11.98 5.82 -13.09
CA ASN A 79 12.99 5.00 -12.46
C ASN A 79 12.47 4.34 -11.18
N ASP A 80 11.81 5.10 -10.32
CA ASP A 80 11.24 4.62 -9.05
C ASP A 80 10.15 3.56 -9.27
N LEU A 81 9.43 3.65 -10.40
CA LEU A 81 8.41 2.69 -10.79
C LEU A 81 8.95 1.48 -11.56
N ARG A 82 10.23 1.38 -11.92
CA ARG A 82 10.73 0.20 -12.66
C ARG A 82 10.58 -1.10 -11.88
N GLY A 83 10.58 -1.03 -10.54
CA GLY A 83 10.68 -2.22 -9.68
C GLY A 83 12.08 -2.81 -9.77
N GLU A 84 12.47 -3.59 -8.75
CA GLU A 84 13.62 -4.50 -8.85
C GLU A 84 13.27 -5.74 -9.69
#